data_AF-A0A3D2HQ99-F1
#
_entry.id   AF-A0A3D2HQ99-F1
#
_cell.length_a   1.000
_cell.length_b   1.000
_cell.length_c   1.000
_cell.angle_alpha   90.00
_cell.angle_beta   90.00
_cell.angle_gamma   90.00
#
_symmetry.space_group_name_H-M   'P 1'
#
loop_
_entity.id
_entity.type
_entity.pdbx_description
1 polymer ?
#
loop_
_entity_poly.entity_id
_entity_poly.type
_entity_poly.pdbx_seq_one_letter_code
_entity_poly.pdbx_strand_id
1 'polypeptide(L)'
;MSINEMEKKIETLREWEELLEEAKAQVETLKDEIKAEMLSRNTEELTAGRYICRWTSVLSNRFDSTTFKKEHAEMYKQYTKQTASKRFSIA
;
A
#
# COMPACT_ATOMS: atom_id res chain seq x y z
N MET A 1 -0.55 -8.22 31.86
CA MET A 1 -0.80 -9.23 30.81
C MET A 1 0.25 -10.29 30.95
N SER A 2 -0.19 -11.50 31.28
CA SER A 2 0.65 -12.69 31.29
C SER A 2 0.95 -13.15 29.86
N ILE A 3 1.97 -13.99 29.69
CA ILE A 3 2.37 -14.52 28.38
C ILE A 3 1.17 -15.19 27.67
N ASN A 4 0.35 -15.96 28.39
CA ASN A 4 -0.86 -16.57 27.84
C ASN A 4 -1.93 -15.56 27.38
N GLU A 5 -2.01 -14.38 27.99
CA GLU A 5 -2.94 -13.34 27.51
C GLU A 5 -2.41 -12.65 26.26
N MET A 6 -1.08 -12.58 26.11
CA MET A 6 -0.43 -12.05 24.91
C MET A 6 -0.58 -13.00 23.73
N GLU A 7 -0.42 -14.30 23.96
CA GLU A 7 -0.62 -15.35 22.96
C GLU A 7 -2.05 -15.31 22.38
N LYS A 8 -3.07 -15.33 23.25
CA LYS A 8 -4.47 -15.21 22.81
C LYS A 8 -4.74 -13.96 21.99
N LYS A 9 -4.17 -12.82 22.37
CA LYS A 9 -4.34 -11.57 21.62
C LYS A 9 -3.61 -11.59 20.27
N ILE A 10 -2.47 -12.27 20.17
CA ILE A 10 -1.75 -12.45 18.91
C ILE A 10 -2.53 -13.38 17.98
N GLU A 11 -3.12 -14.46 18.50
CA GLU A 11 -3.98 -15.36 17.74
C GLU A 11 -5.19 -14.61 17.17
N THR A 12 -5.93 -13.90 18.03
CA THR A 12 -7.05 -13.07 17.58
C THR A 12 -6.61 -12.02 16.56
N LEU A 13 -5.46 -11.38 16.75
CA LEU A 13 -4.95 -10.42 15.77
C LEU A 13 -4.68 -11.07 14.41
N ARG A 14 -4.06 -12.25 14.38
CA ARG A 14 -3.80 -12.99 13.12
C ARG A 14 -5.10 -13.34 12.40
N GLU A 15 -6.12 -13.79 13.13
CA GLU A 15 -7.44 -14.07 12.55
C GLU A 15 -8.05 -12.82 11.89
N TRP A 16 -7.97 -11.66 12.57
CA TRP A 16 -8.42 -10.39 11.99
C TRP A 16 -7.59 -9.93 10.79
N GLU A 17 -6.27 -10.18 10.80
CA GLU A 17 -5.39 -9.86 9.67
C GLU A 17 -5.71 -10.73 8.45
N GLU A 18 -6.00 -12.02 8.64
CA GLU A 18 -6.43 -12.93 7.57
C GLU A 18 -7.76 -12.47 6.95
N LEU A 19 -8.77 -12.17 7.77
CA LEU A 19 -10.04 -11.61 7.29
C LEU A 19 -9.86 -10.28 6.55
N LEU A 20 -8.94 -9.43 7.01
CA LEU A 20 -8.61 -8.17 6.33
C LEU A 20 -7.92 -8.41 4.99
N GLU A 21 -7.06 -9.41 4.90
CA GLU A 21 -6.40 -9.80 3.65
C GLU A 21 -7.42 -10.34 2.65
N GLU A 22 -8.33 -11.21 3.08
CA GLU A 22 -9.44 -11.69 2.25
C GLU A 22 -10.33 -10.53 1.78
N ALA A 23 -10.73 -9.63 2.69
CA ALA A 23 -11.53 -8.46 2.35
C ALA A 23 -10.80 -7.54 1.36
N LYS A 24 -9.49 -7.34 1.54
CA LYS A 24 -8.66 -6.57 0.59
C LYS A 24 -8.61 -7.27 -0.78
N ALA A 25 -8.47 -8.59 -0.82
CA ALA A 25 -8.49 -9.33 -2.07
C ALA A 25 -9.82 -9.17 -2.80
N GLN A 26 -10.96 -9.25 -2.09
CA GLN A 26 -12.27 -9.01 -2.68
C GLN A 26 -12.42 -7.56 -3.20
N VAL A 27 -11.92 -6.58 -2.46
CA VAL A 27 -11.91 -5.18 -2.90
C VAL A 27 -11.04 -4.99 -4.15
N GLU A 28 -9.87 -5.62 -4.23
CA GLU A 28 -9.02 -5.53 -5.41
C GLU A 28 -9.66 -6.23 -6.62
N THR A 29 -10.30 -7.39 -6.44
CA THR A 29 -11.08 -8.06 -7.51
C THR A 29 -12.15 -7.13 -8.08
N LEU A 30 -12.97 -6.52 -7.22
CA LEU A 30 -14.01 -5.58 -7.66
C LEU A 30 -13.43 -4.36 -8.37
N LYS A 31 -12.30 -3.83 -7.89
CA LYS A 31 -11.60 -2.74 -8.57
C LYS A 31 -11.10 -3.17 -9.94
N ASP A 32 -10.56 -4.36 -10.06
CA ASP A 32 -10.07 -4.88 -11.34
C ASP A 32 -11.20 -5.12 -12.34
N GLU A 33 -12.37 -5.57 -11.90
CA GLU A 33 -13.57 -5.64 -12.74
C GLU A 33 -13.98 -4.25 -13.27
N ILE A 34 -13.98 -3.22 -12.40
CA ILE A 34 -14.29 -1.83 -12.79
C ILE A 34 -13.23 -1.29 -13.77
N LYS A 35 -11.95 -1.56 -13.51
CA LYS A 35 -10.85 -1.16 -14.43
C LYS A 35 -10.98 -1.86 -15.79
N ALA A 36 -11.30 -3.15 -15.81
CA ALA A 36 -11.49 -3.91 -17.05
C ALA A 36 -12.63 -3.33 -17.88
N GLU A 37 -13.74 -2.93 -17.23
CA GLU A 37 -14.82 -2.22 -17.90
C GLU A 37 -14.35 -0.86 -18.45
N MET A 38 -13.62 -0.06 -17.68
CA MET A 38 -13.06 1.21 -18.15
C MET A 38 -12.08 1.05 -19.32
N LEU A 39 -11.23 0.02 -19.30
CA LEU A 39 -10.30 -0.34 -20.37
C LEU A 39 -11.04 -0.74 -21.65
N SER A 40 -12.09 -1.56 -21.55
CA SER A 40 -12.94 -1.95 -22.69
C SER A 40 -13.61 -0.75 -23.36
N ARG A 41 -13.96 0.28 -22.56
CA ARG A 41 -14.57 1.53 -23.02
C ARG A 41 -13.54 2.58 -23.43
N ASN A 42 -12.24 2.30 -23.28
CA ASN A 42 -11.12 3.18 -23.61
C ASN A 42 -11.31 4.62 -23.09
N THR A 43 -11.83 4.76 -21.86
CA THR A 43 -12.25 6.05 -21.30
C THR A 43 -11.58 6.27 -19.94
N GLU A 44 -10.97 7.44 -19.77
CA GLU A 44 -10.27 7.82 -18.53
C GLU A 44 -11.22 8.28 -17.40
N GLU A 45 -12.42 8.74 -17.75
CA GLU A 45 -13.45 9.20 -16.80
C GLU A 45 -14.81 8.54 -17.11
N LEU A 46 -15.26 7.64 -16.23
CA LEU A 46 -16.54 6.96 -16.36
C LEU A 46 -17.50 7.41 -15.26
N THR A 47 -18.63 8.01 -15.65
CA THR A 47 -19.71 8.33 -14.72
C THR A 47 -20.66 7.13 -14.60
N ALA A 48 -20.58 6.41 -13.48
CA ALA A 48 -21.48 5.31 -13.14
C ALA A 48 -22.57 5.80 -12.18
N GLY A 49 -23.65 6.36 -12.73
CA GLY A 49 -24.78 6.90 -11.96
C GLY A 49 -24.35 8.07 -11.08
N ARG A 50 -24.26 7.86 -9.76
CA ARG A 50 -23.84 8.89 -8.77
C ARG A 50 -22.33 8.95 -8.53
N TYR A 51 -21.55 8.07 -9.16
CA TYR A 51 -20.11 7.97 -8.94
C TYR A 51 -19.34 8.33 -10.21
N ILE A 52 -18.16 8.95 -10.04
CA ILE A 52 -17.22 9.25 -11.12
C ILE A 52 -15.97 8.41 -10.87
N CYS A 53 -15.72 7.42 -11.73
CA CYS A 53 -14.53 6.61 -11.72
C CYS A 53 -13.49 7.24 -12.65
N ARG A 54 -12.28 7.49 -12.14
CA ARG A 54 -11.15 8.01 -12.92
C ARG A 54 -10.02 7.00 -12.93
N TRP A 55 -9.62 6.58 -14.13
CA TRP A 55 -8.49 5.69 -14.35
C TRP A 55 -7.50 6.38 -15.29
N THR A 56 -6.74 7.32 -14.73
CA THR A 56 -5.70 8.06 -15.45
C THR A 56 -4.32 7.49 -15.12
N SER A 57 -3.44 7.46 -16.11
CA SER A 57 -2.04 7.06 -15.90
C SER A 57 -1.30 8.13 -15.10
N VAL A 58 -1.01 7.86 -13.83
CA VAL A 58 -0.21 8.76 -12.99
C VAL A 58 1.28 8.44 -13.17
N LEU A 59 2.02 9.35 -13.80
CA LEU A 59 3.48 9.31 -13.84
C LEU A 59 4.02 9.70 -12.46
N SER A 60 4.45 8.71 -11.68
CA SER A 60 5.14 8.94 -10.41
C SER A 60 6.63 9.10 -10.65
N ASN A 61 7.16 10.30 -10.41
CA ASN A 61 8.59 10.55 -10.47
C ASN A 61 9.21 10.27 -9.11
N ARG A 62 9.78 9.06 -8.93
CA ARG A 62 10.47 8.68 -7.69
C ARG A 62 11.94 9.09 -7.77
N PHE A 63 12.45 9.68 -6.71
CA PHE A 63 13.86 9.99 -6.58
C PHE A 63 14.67 8.70 -6.44
N ASP A 64 15.56 8.42 -7.39
CA ASP A 64 16.46 7.27 -7.33
C ASP A 64 17.56 7.50 -6.29
N SER A 65 17.21 7.25 -5.04
CA SER A 65 18.11 7.38 -3.89
C SER A 65 19.30 6.42 -3.97
N THR A 66 19.18 5.31 -4.71
CA THR A 66 20.24 4.30 -4.83
C THR A 66 21.35 4.83 -5.72
N THR A 67 21.00 5.32 -6.90
CA THR A 67 21.94 5.93 -7.85
C THR A 67 22.51 7.23 -7.28
N PHE A 68 21.67 8.07 -6.68
CA PHE A 68 22.14 9.28 -6.00
C PHE A 68 23.11 9.01 -4.85
N LYS A 69 22.90 7.95 -4.05
CA LYS A 69 23.84 7.57 -3.00
C LYS A 69 25.18 7.05 -3.55
N LYS A 70 25.17 6.41 -4.72
CA LYS A 70 26.39 5.92 -5.39
C LYS A 70 27.23 7.08 -5.93
N GLU A 71 26.59 8.04 -6.60
CA GLU A 71 27.27 9.16 -7.27
C GLU A 71 27.56 10.33 -6.32
N HIS A 72 26.69 10.55 -5.33
CA HIS A 72 26.74 11.71 -4.42
C HIS A 72 26.65 11.27 -2.94
N ALA A 73 27.53 10.37 -2.52
CA ALA A 73 27.53 9.81 -1.17
C ALA A 73 27.65 10.86 -0.05
N GLU A 74 28.46 11.90 -0.24
CA GLU A 74 28.65 12.98 0.75
C GLU A 74 27.39 13.84 0.90
N MET A 75 26.77 14.22 -0.22
CA MET A 75 25.51 14.97 -0.22
C MET A 75 24.38 14.12 0.38
N TYR A 76 24.30 12.84 0.03
CA TYR A 76 23.32 11.93 0.63
C TYR A 76 23.44 11.90 2.16
N LYS A 77 24.66 11.85 2.71
CA LYS A 77 24.87 11.89 4.18
C LYS A 77 24.43 13.22 4.79
N GLN A 78 24.72 14.35 4.14
CA GLN A 78 24.36 15.68 4.63
C GLN A 78 22.84 15.89 4.75
N TYR A 79 22.07 15.29 3.85
CA TYR A 79 20.61 15.44 3.80
C TYR A 79 19.83 14.24 4.35
N THR A 80 20.52 13.24 4.91
CA THR A 80 19.86 12.11 5.57
C THR A 80 19.67 12.39 7.05
N LYS A 81 18.41 12.49 7.49
CA LYS A 81 18.06 12.58 8.91
C LYS A 81 17.67 11.20 9.45
N GLN A 82 18.35 10.73 10.50
CA GLN A 82 17.94 9.52 11.19
C GLN A 82 16.70 9.80 12.04
N THR A 83 15.64 9.02 11.83
CA THR A 83 14.42 9.04 12.64
C THR A 83 14.22 7.66 13.24
N ALA A 84 13.99 7.59 14.55
CA ALA A 84 13.68 6.33 15.22
C ALA A 84 12.16 6.16 15.31
N SER A 85 11.64 5.07 14.74
CA SER A 85 10.26 4.63 14.91
C SER A 85 10.26 3.17 15.35
N LYS A 86 9.41 2.80 16.31
CA LYS A 86 9.21 1.40 16.69
C LYS A 86 8.15 0.79 15.76
N ARG A 87 8.52 -0.26 15.04
CA ARG A 87 7.58 -1.04 14.24
C ARG A 87 7.03 -2.17 15.11
N PHE A 88 5.72 -2.33 15.08
CA PHE A 88 5.07 -3.54 15.58
C PHE A 88 5.09 -4.59 14.47
N SER A 89 5.63 -5.77 14.77
CA SER A 89 5.67 -6.91 13.85
C SER A 89 5.58 -8.19 14.67
N ILE A 90 4.77 -9.13 14.19
CA ILE A 90 4.63 -10.47 14.74
C ILE A 90 5.19 -11.41 13.67
N ALA A 91 6.15 -12.27 14.05
CA ALA A 91 6.69 -13.34 13.22
C ALA A 91 6.04 -14.68 13.59
#